data_AF-A0A840YML2-F1
#
_entry.id   AF-A0A840YML2-F1
#
_cell.length_a   1.000
_cell.length_b   1.000
_cell.length_c   1.000
_cell.angle_alpha   90.00
_cell.angle_beta   90.00
_cell.angle_gamma   90.00
#
_symmetry.space_group_name_H-M   'P 1'
#
loop_
_entity.id
_entity.type
_entity.pdbx_description
1 polymer ?
#
loop_
_entity_poly.entity_id
_entity_poly.type
_entity_poly.pdbx_seq_one_letter_code
_entity_poly.pdbx_strand_id
1 'polypeptide(L)'
;MASSDPARLIADSRRFLLVFFLLVLSGIGLVAGAHVALARKGLLPPPPLAATGCIDDKFRALRDAPLADRTLLAVGSSATWRNLDIPALERRLQGSRGFNAAPCYLHIDQTEYLTAFLLERIPEVDTVITVVAPRDFESCAPEERAFFDAALTAAYLDRQVPHWLPYVTGFRPLYLARESLARRASLTLYPKLVQLPGEPSGF
;
A
#
# COMPACT_ATOMS: atom_id res chain seq x y z
N MET A 1 -11.38 -30.40 48.91
CA MET A 1 -12.00 -30.10 47.59
C MET A 1 -13.08 -29.06 47.81
N ALA A 2 -12.84 -27.80 47.48
CA ALA A 2 -13.86 -26.77 47.60
C ALA A 2 -14.92 -26.99 46.52
N SER A 3 -16.16 -27.31 46.91
CA SER A 3 -17.28 -27.35 45.98
C SER A 3 -17.53 -25.93 45.49
N SER A 4 -17.10 -25.63 44.27
CA SER A 4 -17.42 -24.37 43.61
C SER A 4 -18.93 -24.26 43.45
N ASP A 5 -19.54 -23.27 44.11
CA ASP A 5 -20.96 -22.97 43.94
C ASP A 5 -21.25 -22.66 42.46
N PRO A 6 -22.11 -23.44 41.77
CA PRO A 6 -22.39 -23.24 40.36
C PRO A 6 -22.95 -21.84 40.06
N ALA A 7 -23.65 -21.20 41.01
CA ALA A 7 -24.14 -19.84 40.83
C ALA A 7 -23.01 -18.81 40.79
N ARG A 8 -21.95 -19.00 41.58
CA ARG A 8 -20.75 -18.14 41.56
C ARG A 8 -19.96 -18.30 40.26
N LEU A 9 -19.79 -19.54 39.79
CA LEU A 9 -19.11 -19.81 38.51
C LEU A 9 -19.81 -19.15 37.32
N ILE A 10 -21.15 -19.15 37.29
CA ILE A 10 -21.94 -18.49 36.25
C ILE A 10 -21.77 -16.96 36.33
N ALA A 11 -21.83 -16.38 37.53
CA ALA A 11 -21.66 -14.94 37.72
C ALA A 11 -20.26 -14.45 37.32
N ASP A 12 -19.22 -15.19 37.70
CA ASP A 12 -17.82 -14.89 37.36
C ASP A 12 -17.58 -15.04 35.86
N SER A 13 -18.12 -16.09 35.23
CA SER A 13 -18.06 -16.29 33.78
C SER A 13 -18.75 -15.15 33.02
N ARG A 14 -19.93 -14.72 33.47
CA ARG A 14 -20.65 -13.57 32.88
C ARG A 14 -19.84 -12.29 33.01
N ARG A 15 -19.27 -12.03 34.19
CA ARG A 15 -18.44 -10.84 34.42
C ARG A 15 -17.20 -10.86 33.53
N PHE A 16 -16.53 -12.00 33.42
CA PHE A 16 -15.38 -12.16 32.53
C PHE A 16 -15.75 -11.88 31.08
N LEU A 17 -16.81 -12.51 30.56
CA LEU A 17 -17.25 -12.30 29.17
C LEU A 17 -17.63 -10.84 28.92
N LEU A 18 -18.34 -10.19 29.84
CA LEU A 18 -18.68 -8.77 29.74
C LEU A 18 -17.42 -7.90 29.65
N VAL A 19 -16.47 -8.08 30.57
CA VAL A 19 -15.22 -7.30 30.57
C VAL A 19 -14.40 -7.58 29.31
N PHE A 20 -14.29 -8.85 28.91
CA PHE A 20 -13.60 -9.26 27.70
C PHE A 20 -14.18 -8.59 26.45
N PHE A 21 -15.49 -8.71 26.22
CA PHE A 21 -16.14 -8.09 25.07
C PHE A 21 -16.08 -6.57 25.13
N LEU A 22 -16.22 -5.96 26.30
CA LEU A 22 -16.05 -4.51 26.46
C LEU A 22 -14.64 -4.06 26.07
N LEU A 23 -13.59 -4.78 26.49
CA LEU A 23 -12.22 -4.45 26.13
C LEU A 23 -11.97 -4.61 24.62
N VAL A 24 -12.45 -5.71 24.03
CA VAL A 24 -12.30 -5.97 22.59
C VAL A 24 -13.03 -4.90 21.76
N LEU A 25 -14.30 -4.64 22.07
CA LEU A 25 -15.10 -3.63 21.35
C LEU A 25 -14.54 -2.22 21.54
N SER A 26 -14.02 -1.90 22.73
CA SER A 26 -13.36 -0.61 23.00
C SER A 26 -12.08 -0.47 22.18
N GLY A 27 -11.27 -1.53 22.09
CA GLY A 27 -10.08 -1.57 21.25
C GLY A 27 -10.40 -1.37 19.77
N ILE A 28 -11.39 -2.09 19.25
CA ILE A 28 -11.88 -1.95 17.87
C ILE A 28 -12.36 -0.51 17.62
N GLY A 29 -13.18 0.02 18.53
CA GLY A 29 -13.71 1.39 18.44
C GLY A 29 -12.60 2.44 18.42
N LEU A 30 -11.55 2.26 19.23
CA LEU A 30 -10.40 3.16 19.25
C LEU A 30 -9.60 3.11 17.94
N VAL A 31 -9.34 1.91 17.40
CA VAL A 31 -8.61 1.75 16.13
C VAL A 31 -9.43 2.30 14.97
N ALA A 32 -10.71 1.95 14.88
CA ALA A 32 -11.61 2.47 13.85
C ALA A 32 -11.76 4.00 13.94
N GLY A 33 -11.91 4.53 15.15
CA GLY A 33 -11.98 5.96 15.42
C GLY A 33 -10.70 6.68 14.99
N ALA A 34 -9.53 6.14 15.33
CA ALA A 34 -8.24 6.68 14.91
C ALA A 34 -8.09 6.64 13.38
N HIS A 35 -8.48 5.53 12.75
CA HIS A 35 -8.44 5.37 11.30
C HIS A 35 -9.30 6.45 10.59
N VAL A 36 -10.55 6.61 11.01
CA VAL A 36 -11.46 7.63 10.46
C VAL A 36 -10.94 9.04 10.74
N ALA A 37 -10.41 9.31 11.94
CA ALA A 37 -9.87 10.61 12.30
C ALA A 37 -8.63 10.97 11.46
N LEU A 38 -7.74 10.01 11.21
CA LEU A 38 -6.57 10.19 10.33
C LEU A 38 -7.02 10.41 8.88
N ALA A 39 -8.00 9.64 8.40
CA ALA A 39 -8.53 9.78 7.04
C ALA A 39 -9.12 11.18 6.82
N ARG A 40 -9.97 11.65 7.74
CA ARG A 40 -10.58 12.99 7.68
C ARG A 40 -9.57 14.14 7.74
N LYS A 41 -8.41 13.91 8.36
CA LYS A 41 -7.31 14.89 8.45
C LYS A 41 -6.30 14.78 7.31
N GLY A 42 -6.48 13.86 6.36
CA GLY A 42 -5.48 13.59 5.31
C GLY A 42 -4.17 13.00 5.85
N LEU A 43 -4.19 12.46 7.06
CA LEU A 43 -3.03 11.90 7.77
C LEU A 43 -2.98 10.37 7.73
N LEU A 44 -3.97 9.73 7.12
CA LEU A 44 -3.98 8.29 6.94
C LEU A 44 -2.93 7.92 5.87
N PRO A 45 -1.89 7.14 6.21
CA PRO A 45 -0.95 6.63 5.22
C PRO A 45 -1.65 5.64 4.30
N PRO A 46 -1.07 5.29 3.14
CA PRO A 46 -1.62 4.25 2.28
C PRO A 46 -1.70 2.90 3.02
N PRO A 47 -2.57 1.98 2.54
CA PRO A 47 -2.69 0.66 3.16
C PRO A 47 -1.35 -0.09 3.13
N PRO A 48 -0.98 -0.80 4.21
CA PRO A 48 0.36 -1.38 4.38
C PRO A 48 0.53 -2.71 3.62
N LEU A 49 0.51 -2.67 2.29
CA LEU A 49 0.63 -3.86 1.44
C LEU A 49 2.06 -4.40 1.39
N ALA A 50 3.03 -3.49 1.26
CA ALA A 50 4.47 -3.75 1.36
C ALA A 50 5.10 -3.18 2.64
N ALA A 51 4.31 -2.44 3.44
CA ALA A 51 4.76 -1.76 4.66
C ALA A 51 5.92 -0.78 4.40
N THR A 52 5.90 -0.15 3.23
CA THR A 52 6.90 0.81 2.78
C THR A 52 6.16 1.98 2.13
N GLY A 53 6.22 3.16 2.76
CA GLY A 53 5.32 4.29 2.45
C GLY A 53 5.19 4.63 0.97
N CYS A 54 6.32 4.73 0.27
CA CYS A 54 6.31 5.10 -1.15
C CYS A 54 5.91 3.95 -2.08
N ILE A 55 6.14 2.69 -1.71
CA ILE A 55 5.62 1.53 -2.45
C ILE A 55 4.10 1.45 -2.26
N ASP A 56 3.63 1.59 -1.02
CA ASP A 56 2.20 1.56 -0.69
C ASP A 56 1.44 2.73 -1.34
N ASP A 57 2.06 3.91 -1.42
CA ASP A 57 1.50 5.04 -2.17
C ASP A 57 1.38 4.74 -3.67
N LYS A 58 2.35 4.02 -4.24
CA LYS A 58 2.28 3.57 -5.64
C LYS A 58 1.15 2.55 -5.85
N PHE A 59 0.96 1.58 -4.95
CA PHE A 59 -0.19 0.67 -5.03
C PHE A 59 -1.53 1.39 -4.86
N ARG A 60 -1.61 2.40 -3.99
CA ARG A 60 -2.80 3.26 -3.90
C ARG A 60 -3.06 3.99 -5.22
N ALA A 61 -2.02 4.56 -5.85
CA ALA A 61 -2.16 5.21 -7.15
C ALA A 61 -2.58 4.23 -8.26
N LEU A 62 -2.01 3.02 -8.27
CA LEU A 62 -2.34 1.96 -9.22
C LEU A 62 -3.82 1.53 -9.13
N ARG A 63 -4.40 1.45 -7.92
CA ARG A 63 -5.84 1.13 -7.72
C ARG A 63 -6.78 2.15 -8.37
N ASP A 64 -6.34 3.41 -8.47
CA ASP A 64 -7.14 4.51 -8.98
C ASP A 64 -6.81 4.84 -10.45
N ALA A 65 -5.74 4.27 -11.01
CA ALA A 65 -5.30 4.53 -12.36
C ALA A 65 -6.13 3.77 -13.42
N PRO A 66 -6.46 4.39 -14.56
CA PRO A 66 -7.00 3.66 -15.71
C PRO A 66 -5.86 2.89 -16.38
N LEU A 67 -5.75 1.60 -16.04
CA LEU A 67 -4.69 0.70 -16.54
C LEU A 67 -5.11 -0.13 -17.74
N ALA A 68 -6.41 -0.37 -17.94
CA ALA A 68 -6.92 -1.34 -18.92
C ALA A 68 -6.46 -1.11 -20.36
N ASP A 69 -6.06 0.11 -20.71
CA ASP A 69 -5.70 0.50 -22.07
C ASP A 69 -4.20 0.84 -22.22
N ARG A 70 -3.40 0.63 -21.17
CA ARG A 70 -1.96 0.94 -21.19
C ARG A 70 -1.20 -0.09 -22.02
N THR A 71 -0.40 0.39 -22.95
CA THR A 71 0.44 -0.44 -23.83
C THR A 71 1.92 -0.36 -23.47
N LEU A 72 2.32 0.70 -22.75
CA LEU A 72 3.67 0.89 -22.24
C LEU A 72 3.65 0.96 -20.71
N LEU A 73 4.49 0.17 -20.07
CA LEU A 73 4.62 0.14 -18.61
C LEU A 73 6.06 0.39 -18.21
N ALA A 74 6.30 1.38 -17.35
CA ALA A 74 7.59 1.56 -16.72
C ALA A 74 7.60 0.93 -15.33
N VAL A 75 8.51 -0.03 -15.10
CA VAL A 75 8.66 -0.74 -13.84
C VAL A 75 10.14 -0.79 -13.45
N GLY A 76 10.44 -0.57 -12.18
CA GLY A 76 11.81 -0.55 -11.69
C GLY A 76 11.91 0.15 -10.35
N SER A 77 13.13 0.52 -10.00
CA SER A 77 13.41 1.24 -8.76
C SER A 77 13.15 2.74 -8.89
N SER A 78 13.60 3.51 -7.88
CA SER A 78 13.63 4.97 -7.96
C SER A 78 14.40 5.52 -9.16
N ALA A 79 15.30 4.73 -9.76
CA ALA A 79 15.97 5.09 -11.00
C ALA A 79 14.98 5.21 -12.16
N THR A 80 14.10 4.21 -12.33
CA THR A 80 13.01 4.26 -13.32
C THR A 80 12.01 5.35 -12.99
N TRP A 81 11.56 5.40 -11.73
CA TRP A 81 10.54 6.37 -11.32
C TRP A 81 10.94 7.82 -11.61
N ARG A 82 12.19 8.21 -11.31
CA ARG A 82 12.61 9.62 -11.38
C ARG A 82 13.23 10.06 -12.71
N ASN A 83 13.64 9.13 -13.56
CA ASN A 83 14.41 9.46 -14.78
C ASN A 83 13.65 9.18 -16.07
N LEU A 84 12.41 8.69 -16.00
CA LEU A 84 11.63 8.39 -17.18
C LEU A 84 10.48 9.39 -17.35
N ASP A 85 10.52 10.17 -18.43
CA ASP A 85 9.42 11.05 -18.84
C ASP A 85 8.49 10.28 -19.79
N ILE A 86 7.38 9.76 -19.24
CA ILE A 86 6.39 8.98 -20.01
C ILE A 86 5.80 9.80 -21.16
N PRO A 87 5.31 11.05 -20.98
CA PRO A 87 4.84 11.87 -22.10
C PRO A 87 5.87 12.06 -23.22
N ALA A 88 7.16 12.18 -22.89
CA ALA A 88 8.21 12.26 -23.90
C ALA A 88 8.42 10.95 -24.66
N LEU A 89 8.21 9.80 -24.01
CA LEU A 89 8.20 8.50 -24.67
C LEU A 89 6.98 8.31 -25.57
N GLU A 90 5.78 8.66 -25.10
CA GLU A 90 4.54 8.56 -25.88
C GLU A 90 4.61 9.39 -27.17
N ARG A 91 5.25 10.57 -27.11
CA ARG A 91 5.50 11.39 -28.31
C ARG A 91 6.44 10.73 -29.33
N ARG A 92 7.36 9.86 -28.89
CA ARG A 92 8.32 9.15 -29.75
C ARG A 92 7.80 7.80 -30.21
N LEU A 93 7.04 7.11 -29.36
CA LEU A 93 6.43 5.81 -29.60
C LEU A 93 4.95 6.02 -29.92
N GLN A 94 4.67 6.43 -31.16
CA GLN A 94 3.31 6.75 -31.59
C GLN A 94 2.35 5.58 -31.33
N GLY A 95 1.19 5.88 -30.74
CA GLY A 95 0.20 4.88 -30.36
C GLY A 95 0.44 4.21 -29.00
N SER A 96 1.57 4.49 -28.34
CA SER A 96 1.78 4.01 -26.97
C SER A 96 0.98 4.82 -25.95
N ARG A 97 0.48 4.12 -24.93
CA ARG A 97 -0.15 4.71 -23.74
C ARG A 97 0.61 4.22 -22.52
N GLY A 98 1.44 5.10 -21.98
CA GLY A 98 2.38 4.82 -20.93
C GLY A 98 1.79 4.93 -19.53
N PHE A 99 2.37 4.19 -18.59
CA PHE A 99 2.16 4.37 -17.17
C PHE A 99 3.44 4.09 -16.38
N ASN A 100 3.81 4.99 -15.46
CA ASN A 100 4.98 4.82 -14.59
C ASN A 100 4.59 4.11 -13.28
N ALA A 101 4.67 2.78 -13.29
CA ALA A 101 4.39 1.93 -12.13
C ALA A 101 5.59 1.74 -11.19
N ALA A 102 6.78 2.24 -11.53
CA ALA A 102 7.97 2.11 -10.70
C ALA A 102 7.78 2.82 -9.35
N PRO A 103 7.91 2.11 -8.21
CA PRO A 103 7.99 2.75 -6.90
C PRO A 103 9.44 3.14 -6.59
N CYS A 104 9.68 3.58 -5.36
CA CYS A 104 11.04 3.71 -4.85
C CYS A 104 11.61 2.35 -4.43
N TYR A 105 12.95 2.28 -4.40
CA TYR A 105 13.72 1.23 -3.72
C TYR A 105 13.27 -0.19 -4.05
N LEU A 106 13.48 -0.61 -5.30
CA LEU A 106 13.39 -2.02 -5.68
C LEU A 106 14.75 -2.53 -6.11
N HIS A 107 15.06 -3.75 -5.73
CA HIS A 107 16.11 -4.55 -6.35
C HIS A 107 15.61 -5.18 -7.66
N ILE A 108 16.51 -5.72 -8.47
CA ILE A 108 16.17 -6.21 -9.81
C ILE A 108 15.24 -7.42 -9.79
N ASP A 109 15.38 -8.30 -8.80
CA ASP A 109 14.51 -9.44 -8.55
C ASP A 109 13.11 -9.02 -8.08
N GLN A 110 13.03 -8.00 -7.23
CA GLN A 110 11.77 -7.38 -6.82
C GLN A 110 11.10 -6.63 -7.98
N THR A 111 11.89 -6.00 -8.86
CA THR A 111 11.41 -5.37 -10.09
C THR A 111 10.77 -6.40 -11.01
N GLU A 112 11.42 -7.55 -11.20
CA GLU A 112 10.86 -8.66 -11.97
C GLU A 112 9.58 -9.19 -11.32
N TYR A 113 9.55 -9.36 -9.99
CA TYR A 113 8.37 -9.83 -9.26
C TYR A 113 7.18 -8.88 -9.43
N LEU A 114 7.41 -7.56 -9.27
CA LEU A 114 6.39 -6.54 -9.50
C LEU A 114 5.93 -6.51 -10.97
N THR A 115 6.87 -6.65 -11.91
CA THR A 115 6.55 -6.64 -13.35
C THR A 115 5.63 -7.80 -13.70
N ALA A 116 5.96 -9.02 -13.26
CA ALA A 116 5.13 -10.20 -13.48
C ALA A 116 3.72 -10.00 -12.90
N PHE A 117 3.64 -9.49 -11.67
CA PHE A 117 2.36 -9.19 -11.01
C PHE A 117 1.53 -8.14 -11.78
N LEU A 118 2.15 -7.10 -12.35
CA LEU A 118 1.41 -6.07 -13.10
C LEU A 118 0.96 -6.57 -14.48
N LEU A 119 1.78 -7.35 -15.18
CA LEU A 119 1.43 -7.85 -16.52
C LEU A 119 0.19 -8.75 -16.53
N GLU A 120 -0.08 -9.47 -15.44
CA GLU A 120 -1.34 -10.23 -15.28
C GLU A 120 -2.60 -9.34 -15.28
N ARG A 121 -2.46 -8.06 -14.95
CA ARG A 121 -3.57 -7.11 -14.73
C ARG A 121 -3.68 -6.05 -15.83
N ILE A 122 -2.65 -5.94 -16.67
CA ILE A 122 -2.56 -4.92 -17.71
C ILE A 122 -2.28 -5.64 -19.05
N PRO A 123 -3.27 -6.36 -19.61
CA PRO A 123 -3.05 -7.31 -20.70
C PRO A 123 -2.64 -6.65 -22.02
N GLU A 124 -2.93 -5.35 -22.18
CA GLU A 124 -2.59 -4.58 -23.39
C GLU A 124 -1.12 -4.13 -23.43
N VAL A 125 -0.33 -4.37 -22.37
CA VAL A 125 1.08 -3.99 -22.33
C VAL A 125 1.90 -4.84 -23.29
N ASP A 126 2.50 -4.19 -24.28
CA ASP A 126 3.45 -4.78 -25.23
C ASP A 126 4.89 -4.35 -24.95
N THR A 127 5.08 -3.25 -24.22
CA THR A 127 6.38 -2.64 -23.98
C THR A 127 6.59 -2.39 -22.49
N VAL A 128 7.61 -3.03 -21.93
CA VAL A 128 8.08 -2.76 -20.56
C VAL A 128 9.40 -2.03 -20.61
N ILE A 129 9.51 -0.91 -19.90
CA ILE A 129 10.74 -0.12 -19.78
C ILE A 129 11.20 -0.13 -18.32
N THR A 130 12.49 -0.40 -18.14
CA THR A 130 13.16 -0.27 -16.85
C THR A 130 14.44 0.53 -17.04
N VAL A 131 14.68 1.48 -16.14
CA VAL A 131 15.96 2.16 -15.99
C VAL A 131 16.61 1.59 -14.74
N VAL A 132 17.75 0.93 -14.94
CA VAL A 132 18.50 0.28 -13.87
C VAL A 132 19.71 1.12 -13.45
N ALA A 133 20.04 1.05 -12.17
CA ALA A 133 21.29 1.56 -11.60
C ALA A 133 22.08 0.39 -10.96
N PRO A 134 23.41 0.51 -10.78
CA PRO A 134 24.21 -0.54 -10.15
C PRO A 134 23.64 -1.04 -8.82
N ARG A 135 23.07 -0.12 -8.03
CA ARG A 135 22.41 -0.42 -6.75
C ARG A 135 21.25 -1.41 -6.86
N ASP A 136 20.54 -1.44 -7.98
CA ASP A 136 19.40 -2.34 -8.16
C ASP A 136 19.85 -3.82 -8.19
N PHE A 137 21.14 -4.08 -8.42
CA PHE A 137 21.77 -5.40 -8.42
C PHE A 137 22.45 -5.76 -7.09
N GLU A 138 22.39 -4.88 -6.09
CA GLU A 138 22.96 -5.15 -4.77
C GLU A 138 21.95 -5.89 -3.88
N SER A 139 22.42 -6.80 -3.02
CA SER A 139 21.63 -7.41 -1.94
C SER A 139 20.31 -8.10 -2.36
N CYS A 140 20.29 -8.80 -3.50
CA CYS A 140 19.11 -9.52 -3.98
C CYS A 140 18.93 -10.88 -3.27
N ALA A 141 18.53 -10.87 -2.00
CA ALA A 141 18.23 -12.08 -1.24
C ALA A 141 16.91 -12.71 -1.75
N PRO A 142 16.89 -14.00 -2.15
CA PRO A 142 15.70 -14.63 -2.73
C PRO A 142 14.43 -14.53 -1.86
N GLU A 143 14.59 -14.53 -0.53
CA GLU A 143 13.51 -14.38 0.44
C GLU A 143 12.87 -12.98 0.44
N GLU A 144 13.56 -11.96 -0.08
CA GLU A 144 13.07 -10.57 -0.16
C GLU A 144 12.44 -10.24 -1.51
N ARG A 145 12.51 -11.14 -2.50
CA ARG A 145 11.91 -10.99 -3.83
C ARG A 145 10.42 -10.70 -3.75
N ALA A 146 9.70 -11.44 -2.92
CA ALA A 146 8.26 -11.28 -2.71
C ALA A 146 7.97 -10.24 -1.60
N PHE A 147 8.27 -8.97 -1.89
CA PHE A 147 8.16 -7.87 -0.91
C PHE A 147 6.71 -7.43 -0.58
N PHE A 148 5.70 -8.07 -1.18
CA PHE A 148 4.28 -7.89 -0.88
C PHE A 148 3.50 -9.19 -1.10
N ASP A 149 2.37 -9.32 -0.40
CA ASP A 149 1.41 -10.41 -0.61
C ASP A 149 0.64 -10.17 -1.93
N ALA A 150 0.89 -11.01 -2.93
CA ALA A 150 0.28 -10.88 -4.24
C ALA A 150 -1.24 -11.03 -4.21
N ALA A 151 -1.80 -11.92 -3.37
CA ALA A 151 -3.24 -12.18 -3.34
C ALA A 151 -4.01 -10.99 -2.71
N LEU A 152 -3.53 -10.47 -1.59
CA LEU A 152 -4.10 -9.29 -0.95
C LEU A 152 -3.93 -8.05 -1.83
N THR A 153 -2.76 -7.88 -2.44
CA THR A 153 -2.47 -6.75 -3.33
C THR A 153 -3.35 -6.83 -4.59
N ALA A 154 -3.53 -8.01 -5.17
CA ALA A 154 -4.45 -8.24 -6.28
C ALA A 154 -5.87 -7.83 -5.91
N ALA A 155 -6.42 -8.40 -4.84
CA ALA A 155 -7.77 -8.11 -4.39
C ALA A 155 -7.95 -6.61 -4.07
N TYR A 156 -6.89 -5.95 -3.59
CA TYR A 156 -6.88 -4.51 -3.38
C TYR A 156 -6.87 -3.73 -4.70
N LEU A 157 -6.01 -4.02 -5.66
CA LEU A 157 -5.95 -3.31 -6.94
C LEU A 157 -7.24 -3.51 -7.74
N ASP A 158 -7.76 -4.74 -7.75
CA ASP A 158 -8.98 -5.14 -8.48
C ASP A 158 -10.27 -4.68 -7.78
N ARG A 159 -10.15 -3.93 -6.67
CA ARG A 159 -11.26 -3.40 -5.86
C ARG A 159 -12.21 -4.47 -5.31
N GLN A 160 -11.75 -5.72 -5.22
CA GLN A 160 -12.49 -6.84 -4.63
C GLN A 160 -12.60 -6.72 -3.11
N VAL A 161 -11.70 -5.94 -2.49
CA VAL A 161 -11.74 -5.63 -1.06
C VAL A 161 -11.87 -4.12 -0.80
N PRO A 162 -12.53 -3.73 0.32
CA PRO A 162 -12.63 -2.32 0.70
C PRO A 162 -11.26 -1.77 1.14
N HIS A 163 -11.09 -0.46 1.02
CA HIS A 163 -9.82 0.23 1.31
C HIS A 163 -9.29 -0.03 2.73
N TRP A 164 -10.16 -0.27 3.70
CA TRP A 164 -9.78 -0.47 5.10
C TRP A 164 -9.24 -1.89 5.38
N LEU A 165 -9.55 -2.90 4.54
CA LEU A 165 -9.23 -4.29 4.84
C LEU A 165 -7.72 -4.55 4.99
N PRO A 166 -6.83 -4.02 4.11
CA PRO A 166 -5.39 -4.24 4.28
C PRO A 166 -4.81 -3.65 5.57
N TYR A 167 -5.46 -2.67 6.20
CA TYR A 167 -5.04 -2.16 7.51
C TYR A 167 -5.30 -3.15 8.65
N VAL A 168 -6.26 -4.07 8.46
CA VAL A 168 -6.63 -5.09 9.44
C VAL A 168 -5.86 -6.38 9.20
N THR A 169 -5.79 -6.85 7.95
CA THR A 169 -5.09 -8.09 7.60
C THR A 169 -3.56 -7.92 7.67
N GLY A 170 -3.06 -6.75 7.29
CA GLY A 170 -1.65 -6.34 7.42
C GLY A 170 -1.42 -5.43 8.62
N PHE A 171 -1.98 -5.75 9.79
CA PHE A 171 -1.92 -4.87 10.96
C PHE A 171 -0.48 -4.55 11.40
N ARG A 172 -0.01 -3.34 11.07
CA ARG A 172 1.34 -2.85 11.36
C ARG A 172 1.26 -1.49 12.08
N PRO A 173 0.87 -1.47 13.36
CA PRO A 173 0.52 -0.23 14.07
C PRO A 173 1.71 0.74 14.19
N LEU A 174 2.93 0.23 14.38
CA LEU A 174 4.13 1.07 14.48
C LEU A 174 4.47 1.75 13.15
N TYR A 175 4.36 1.02 12.02
CA TYR A 175 4.52 1.59 10.69
C TYR A 175 3.48 2.68 10.43
N LEU A 176 2.20 2.38 10.67
CA LEU A 176 1.11 3.34 10.47
C LEU A 176 1.29 4.60 11.32
N ALA A 177 1.68 4.45 12.59
CA ALA A 177 1.97 5.58 13.47
C ALA A 177 3.13 6.43 12.95
N ARG A 178 4.23 5.80 12.52
CA ARG A 178 5.41 6.51 11.97
C ARG A 178 5.05 7.28 10.70
N GLU A 179 4.35 6.65 9.77
CA GLU A 179 3.98 7.29 8.49
C GLU A 179 2.95 8.40 8.70
N SER A 180 1.97 8.24 9.61
CA SER A 180 1.06 9.33 10.00
C SER A 180 1.78 10.53 10.59
N LEU A 181 2.79 10.30 11.44
CA LEU A 181 3.61 11.37 12.02
C LEU A 181 4.46 12.07 10.94
N ALA A 182 5.09 11.31 10.04
CA ALA A 182 5.84 11.85 8.92
C ALA A 182 4.98 12.74 8.03
N ARG A 183 3.78 12.27 7.66
CA ARG A 183 2.79 13.04 6.87
C ARG A 183 2.37 14.33 7.56
N ARG A 184 2.15 14.30 8.88
CA ARG A 184 1.85 15.49 9.67
C ARG A 184 2.99 16.51 9.62
N ALA A 185 4.24 16.05 9.74
CA ALA A 185 5.40 16.93 9.62
C ALA A 185 5.50 17.55 8.22
N SER A 186 5.31 16.75 7.17
CA SER A 186 5.30 17.23 5.78
C SER A 186 4.21 18.28 5.52
N LEU A 187 3.00 18.09 6.04
CA LEU A 187 1.92 19.09 5.95
C LEU A 187 2.24 20.40 6.65
N THR A 188 3.02 20.34 7.74
CA THR A 188 3.43 21.53 8.50
C THR A 188 4.51 22.31 7.75
N LEU A 189 5.44 21.61 7.09
CA LEU A 189 6.58 22.21 6.38
C LEU A 189 6.22 22.65 4.94
N TYR A 190 5.31 21.93 4.28
CA TYR A 190 4.95 22.15 2.87
C TYR A 190 3.42 22.13 2.68
N PRO A 191 2.70 23.13 3.20
CA PRO A 191 1.23 23.14 3.19
C PRO A 191 0.63 23.15 1.77
N LYS A 192 1.39 23.57 0.75
CA LYS A 192 0.94 23.64 -0.65
C LYS A 192 1.08 22.32 -1.45
N LEU A 193 1.84 21.32 -0.96
CA LEU A 193 2.04 20.06 -1.71
C LEU A 193 0.85 19.08 -1.60
N VAL A 194 -0.11 19.32 -0.71
CA VAL A 194 -1.25 18.39 -0.46
C VAL A 194 -2.57 18.90 -1.04
N GLN A 195 -2.56 20.05 -1.72
CA GLN A 195 -3.77 20.67 -2.29
C GLN A 195 -4.12 20.25 -3.73
N LEU A 196 -3.52 19.19 -4.27
CA LEU A 196 -3.83 18.72 -5.61
C LEU A 196 -4.72 17.47 -5.57
N PRO A 197 -6.04 17.61 -5.68
CA PRO A 197 -6.90 16.50 -6.04
C PRO A 197 -6.61 16.13 -7.50
N GLY A 198 -6.07 14.93 -7.72
CA GLY A 198 -6.07 14.33 -9.05
C GLY A 198 -5.00 14.82 -10.03
N GLU A 199 -3.87 15.35 -9.58
CA GLU A 199 -2.69 15.26 -10.43
C GLU A 199 -2.28 13.78 -10.47
N PRO A 200 -2.29 13.10 -11.64
CA PRO A 200 -1.57 11.85 -11.75
C PRO A 200 -0.14 12.17 -11.33
N SER A 201 0.48 11.31 -10.51
CA SER A 201 1.92 11.35 -10.31
C SER A 201 2.59 10.98 -11.65
N GLY A 202 2.49 11.87 -12.63
CA GLY A 202 3.21 11.91 -13.88
C GLY A 202 4.38 12.85 -13.68
N PHE A 203 5.38 12.33 -12.98
CA PHE A 203 6.73 12.38 -13.50
C PHE A 203 7.01 10.97 -14.02
#